data_AF-A0A1X1XGT2-F1
#
_entry.id   AF-A0A1X1XGT2-F1
#
_cell.length_a   1.000
_cell.length_b   1.000
_cell.length_c   1.000
_cell.angle_alpha   90.00
_cell.angle_beta   90.00
_cell.angle_gamma   90.00
#
_symmetry.space_group_name_H-M   'P 1'
#
loop_
_entity.id
_entity.type
_entity.pdbx_description
1 polymer ?
#
loop_
_entity_poly.entity_id
_entity_poly.type
_entity_poly.pdbx_seq_one_letter_code
_entity_poly.pdbx_strand_id
1 'polypeptide(L)'
;MSDSSDDTSTVRLGAVPRNDDQPSRPVVTRKTIQRWNIGRDVVAAALLLVALALPWNLYFGVGVPASRGGLFTVLLVVTVLSLASVAGSWRMDPLAGRLRAVFNIPYLLLVLGFVVFDAVQTVRYGGTANVPGGVGPGAWLGIAGSLLSAQPLISATAADKDRFRRWLRSARVFGYASVVGALLAVVFNLFWRIKAALPTGSSGFGKQNVGIIATAVVYGVVALVAVVVASRWILQRSRVSRLATIGLGASTLLAGIIVWILPIGREIDAFHGIAQNTSTAGVGFAGYLVWAAAAAVFAPLTLLRIATTEHIPESLWRPAARKGLLLIIVWCAGSVLMRITDIAVSVSLNLPYSAYDSAAMAAFDLVTAVLAVWLYLNLANLSLPRPVISSLCGVLFVLSVSRIVIGVALAPRYASSPSWLSNPVYGNDLAQQITSTFDVVLCCLTLCILAVVIATGRVAQQRTAPTEPETARPATGRPRIFRGDNAPTQRLSRPPKIYRPGQR
;
A
#
# COMPACT_ATOMS: atom_id res chain seq x y z
N MET A 1 43.29 -51.32 33.11
CA MET A 1 42.25 -52.33 33.38
C MET A 1 41.06 -51.91 32.53
N SER A 2 40.93 -52.35 31.26
CA SER A 2 40.60 -53.73 30.78
C SER A 2 39.30 -54.19 31.44
N ASP A 3 38.20 -54.50 30.74
CA ASP A 3 37.99 -55.33 29.53
C ASP A 3 36.81 -54.78 28.68
N SER A 4 36.82 -54.78 27.34
CA SER A 4 36.70 -55.93 26.39
C SER A 4 35.35 -56.65 26.55
N SER A 5 34.35 -56.46 25.69
CA SER A 5 34.13 -56.99 24.32
C SER A 5 33.00 -58.03 24.36
N ASP A 6 31.96 -57.87 23.54
CA ASP A 6 31.34 -59.03 22.88
C ASP A 6 30.56 -58.61 21.63
N ASP A 7 30.87 -59.33 20.56
CA ASP A 7 30.33 -59.25 19.21
C ASP A 7 28.86 -59.67 19.12
N THR A 8 28.10 -59.08 18.20
CA THR A 8 27.16 -59.86 17.39
C THR A 8 26.86 -59.13 16.08
N SER A 9 27.10 -59.86 14.98
CA SER A 9 26.89 -59.46 13.60
C SER A 9 25.51 -59.91 13.09
N THR A 10 25.12 -59.33 11.93
CA THR A 10 23.91 -59.61 11.10
C THR A 10 22.64 -58.88 11.57
N VAL A 11 21.89 -58.11 10.77
CA VAL A 11 21.39 -58.32 9.41
C VAL A 11 21.12 -56.96 8.73
N ARG A 12 21.37 -56.90 7.40
CA ARG A 12 21.01 -55.78 6.51
C ARG A 12 19.50 -55.49 6.56
N LEU A 13 19.11 -54.32 7.07
CA LEU A 13 17.80 -53.73 6.78
C LEU A 13 17.92 -52.86 5.52
N GLY A 14 17.13 -53.24 4.51
CA GLY A 14 17.22 -52.75 3.15
C GLY A 14 17.16 -51.23 3.02
N ALA A 15 17.93 -50.74 2.05
CA ALA A 15 17.80 -49.40 1.52
C ALA A 15 16.35 -49.18 1.08
N VAL A 16 15.63 -48.32 1.79
CA VAL A 16 14.41 -47.70 1.29
C VAL A 16 14.81 -46.90 0.05
N PRO A 17 14.31 -47.21 -1.16
CA PRO A 17 14.53 -46.33 -2.29
C PRO A 17 13.88 -44.98 -1.95
N ARG A 18 14.73 -43.97 -1.86
CA ARG A 18 14.33 -42.58 -1.72
C ARG A 18 13.54 -42.24 -2.98
N ASN A 19 12.21 -42.20 -2.89
CA ASN A 19 11.38 -41.61 -3.93
C ASN A 19 11.81 -40.15 -4.08
N ASP A 20 12.47 -39.84 -5.19
CA ASP A 20 12.92 -38.50 -5.58
C ASP A 20 11.76 -37.60 -6.05
N ASP A 21 10.50 -37.94 -5.72
CA ASP A 21 9.33 -37.07 -5.93
C ASP A 21 9.20 -36.04 -4.79
N GLN A 22 10.29 -35.36 -4.47
CA GLN A 22 10.21 -34.10 -3.74
C GLN A 22 9.91 -33.01 -4.77
N PRO A 23 8.75 -32.32 -4.72
CA PRO A 23 8.43 -31.27 -5.69
C PRO A 23 9.56 -30.25 -5.68
N SER A 24 10.23 -30.15 -6.83
CA SER A 24 11.39 -29.27 -7.05
C SER A 24 11.06 -27.89 -6.52
N ARG A 25 11.75 -27.48 -5.43
CA ARG A 25 11.68 -26.10 -4.94
C ARG A 25 11.93 -25.18 -6.15
N PRO A 26 11.11 -24.13 -6.36
CA PRO A 26 11.32 -23.22 -7.48
C PRO A 26 12.75 -22.66 -7.39
N VAL A 27 13.63 -23.13 -8.28
CA VAL A 27 15.03 -22.75 -8.29
C VAL A 27 15.10 -21.35 -8.86
N VAL A 28 15.35 -20.37 -7.99
CA VAL A 28 15.54 -18.99 -8.41
C VAL A 28 16.83 -18.92 -9.25
N THR A 29 16.69 -18.87 -10.57
CA THR A 29 17.84 -18.80 -11.47
C THR A 29 18.51 -17.42 -11.41
N ARG A 30 19.83 -17.36 -11.68
CA ARG A 30 20.58 -16.10 -11.81
C ARG A 30 19.94 -15.14 -12.84
N LYS A 31 19.38 -15.69 -13.92
CA LYS A 31 18.67 -14.94 -14.96
C LYS A 31 17.38 -14.30 -14.45
N THR A 32 16.60 -15.01 -13.61
CA THR A 32 15.40 -14.47 -12.97
C THR A 32 15.76 -13.31 -12.03
N ILE A 33 16.83 -13.46 -11.23
CA ILE A 33 17.30 -12.41 -10.32
C ILE A 33 17.78 -11.17 -11.10
N GLN A 34 18.50 -11.37 -12.20
CA GLN A 34 18.95 -10.28 -13.06
C GLN A 34 17.78 -9.51 -13.65
N ARG A 35 16.79 -10.22 -14.25
CA ARG A 35 15.57 -9.60 -14.77
C ARG A 35 14.81 -8.82 -13.69
N TRP A 36 14.76 -9.35 -12.47
CA TRP A 36 14.13 -8.68 -11.35
C TRP A 36 14.86 -7.39 -10.93
N ASN A 37 16.18 -7.43 -10.83
CA ASN A 37 16.98 -6.25 -10.53
C ASN A 37 16.80 -5.18 -11.62
N ILE A 38 16.75 -5.56 -12.90
CA ILE A 38 16.47 -4.65 -14.03
C ILE A 38 15.07 -4.05 -13.89
N GLY A 39 14.04 -4.87 -13.62
CA GLY A 39 12.67 -4.39 -13.44
C GLY A 39 12.55 -3.37 -12.31
N ARG A 40 13.17 -3.66 -11.15
CA ARG A 40 13.26 -2.71 -10.02
C ARG A 40 13.92 -1.40 -10.46
N ASP A 41 15.02 -1.49 -11.18
CA ASP A 41 15.83 -0.37 -11.63
C ASP A 41 15.08 0.52 -12.64
N VAL A 42 14.30 -0.08 -13.55
CA VAL A 42 13.40 0.63 -14.47
C VAL A 42 12.30 1.36 -13.71
N VAL A 43 11.66 0.69 -12.73
CA VAL A 43 10.64 1.33 -11.89
C VAL A 43 11.25 2.50 -11.10
N ALA A 44 12.46 2.33 -10.57
CA ALA A 44 13.16 3.39 -9.85
C ALA A 44 13.41 4.61 -10.74
N ALA A 45 13.91 4.40 -11.96
CA ALA A 45 14.13 5.45 -12.94
C ALA A 45 12.82 6.15 -13.34
N ALA A 46 11.76 5.39 -13.60
CA ALA A 46 10.46 5.94 -13.93
C ALA A 46 9.90 6.84 -12.82
N LEU A 47 9.95 6.38 -11.56
CA LEU A 47 9.50 7.17 -10.40
C LEU A 47 10.30 8.47 -10.25
N LEU A 48 11.63 8.42 -10.44
CA LEU A 48 12.50 9.59 -10.39
C LEU A 48 12.19 10.61 -11.49
N LEU A 49 11.90 10.14 -12.71
CA LEU A 49 11.57 11.01 -13.84
C LEU A 49 10.18 11.64 -13.67
N VAL A 50 9.18 10.86 -13.25
CA VAL A 50 7.84 11.38 -12.98
C VAL A 50 7.85 12.38 -11.82
N ALA A 51 8.70 12.15 -10.81
CA ALA A 51 8.88 13.09 -9.70
C ALA A 51 9.30 14.50 -10.14
N LEU A 52 10.01 14.66 -11.26
CA LEU A 52 10.39 15.96 -11.80
C LEU A 52 9.18 16.74 -12.36
N ALA A 53 8.16 16.03 -12.85
CA ALA A 53 6.98 16.60 -13.47
C ALA A 53 5.86 16.93 -12.46
N LEU A 54 6.10 16.67 -11.17
CA LEU A 54 5.11 16.81 -10.10
C LEU A 54 5.53 17.91 -9.11
N PRO A 55 4.58 18.47 -8.35
CA PRO A 55 4.86 19.44 -7.31
C PRO A 55 5.55 18.76 -6.13
N TRP A 56 6.56 19.42 -5.61
CA TRP A 56 7.33 18.92 -4.46
C TRP A 56 6.79 19.46 -3.16
N ASN A 57 6.21 20.66 -3.17
CA ASN A 57 5.44 21.26 -2.10
C ASN A 57 4.61 22.43 -2.66
N LEU A 58 3.97 23.20 -1.79
CA LEU A 58 3.22 24.43 -2.15
C LEU A 58 4.03 25.55 -2.81
N TYR A 59 5.35 25.53 -2.66
CA TYR A 59 6.22 26.65 -3.00
C TYR A 59 7.22 26.31 -4.13
N PHE A 60 7.27 25.05 -4.54
CA PHE A 60 8.24 24.55 -5.49
C PHE A 60 7.73 23.31 -6.23
N GLY A 61 7.86 23.36 -7.56
CA GLY A 61 7.65 22.24 -8.47
C GLY A 61 6.94 22.67 -9.75
N VAL A 62 6.75 21.71 -10.65
CA VAL A 62 6.06 21.98 -11.92
C VAL A 62 4.61 22.36 -11.64
N GLY A 63 4.14 23.45 -12.26
CA GLY A 63 2.81 24.02 -12.03
C GLY A 63 2.70 24.90 -10.78
N VAL A 64 3.79 25.13 -10.04
CA VAL A 64 3.82 26.04 -8.88
C VAL A 64 4.42 27.40 -9.28
N PRO A 65 3.66 28.52 -9.17
CA PRO A 65 4.15 29.85 -9.52
C PRO A 65 5.37 30.27 -8.70
N ALA A 66 6.22 31.13 -9.28
CA ALA A 66 7.43 31.67 -8.65
C ALA A 66 8.43 30.61 -8.14
N SER A 67 8.37 29.37 -8.67
CA SER A 67 9.35 28.33 -8.36
C SER A 67 10.77 28.76 -8.71
N ARG A 68 11.70 28.62 -7.76
CA ARG A 68 13.09 29.03 -7.94
C ARG A 68 13.85 28.10 -8.88
N GLY A 69 14.36 28.64 -9.99
CA GLY A 69 15.15 27.88 -10.98
C GLY A 69 16.34 27.11 -10.39
N GLY A 70 17.05 27.70 -9.42
CA GLY A 70 18.16 27.02 -8.75
C GLY A 70 17.76 25.73 -8.02
N LEU A 71 16.54 25.66 -7.45
CA LEU A 71 16.04 24.43 -6.82
C LEU A 71 15.72 23.35 -7.86
N PHE A 72 15.25 23.72 -9.05
CA PHE A 72 15.12 22.78 -10.17
C PHE A 72 16.48 22.23 -10.61
N THR A 73 17.52 23.07 -10.66
CA THR A 73 18.88 22.61 -10.97
C THR A 73 19.38 21.61 -9.92
N VAL A 74 19.21 21.91 -8.64
CA VAL A 74 19.57 20.98 -7.55
C VAL A 74 18.81 19.66 -7.69
N LEU A 75 17.49 19.73 -7.89
CA LEU A 75 16.65 18.55 -8.09
C LEU A 75 17.10 17.72 -9.30
N LEU A 76 17.41 18.36 -10.42
CA LEU A 76 17.90 17.69 -11.62
C LEU A 76 19.24 17.01 -11.38
N VAL A 77 20.19 17.70 -10.73
CA VAL A 77 21.51 17.14 -10.39
C VAL A 77 21.37 15.90 -9.50
N VAL A 78 20.60 15.98 -8.40
CA VAL A 78 20.43 14.81 -7.53
C VAL A 78 19.69 13.67 -8.24
N THR A 79 18.76 13.99 -9.16
CA THR A 79 18.05 13.00 -9.97
C THR A 79 19.02 12.29 -10.92
N VAL A 80 19.90 13.03 -11.60
CA VAL A 80 20.93 12.47 -12.47
C VAL A 80 21.89 11.56 -11.69
N LEU A 81 22.29 11.94 -10.47
CA LEU A 81 23.10 11.07 -9.60
C LEU A 81 22.34 9.77 -9.26
N SER A 82 21.07 9.87 -8.88
CA SER A 82 20.22 8.69 -8.63
C SER A 82 20.06 7.81 -9.88
N LEU A 83 19.93 8.37 -11.08
CA LEU A 83 19.85 7.62 -12.34
C LEU A 83 21.20 6.97 -12.70
N ALA A 84 22.32 7.67 -12.48
CA ALA A 84 23.66 7.12 -12.68
C ALA A 84 23.92 5.90 -11.80
N SER A 85 23.36 5.90 -10.59
CA SER A 85 23.41 4.76 -9.66
C SER A 85 22.78 3.48 -10.26
N VAL A 86 21.70 3.65 -11.03
CA VAL A 86 21.02 2.55 -11.72
C VAL A 86 21.81 2.11 -12.95
N ALA A 87 22.25 3.06 -13.79
CA ALA A 87 23.00 2.77 -15.01
C ALA A 87 24.32 2.02 -14.73
N GLY A 88 25.06 2.42 -13.71
CA GLY A 88 26.32 1.76 -13.31
C GLY A 88 26.14 0.31 -12.85
N SER A 89 24.93 -0.05 -12.42
CA SER A 89 24.62 -1.38 -11.92
C SER A 89 24.45 -2.42 -13.03
N TRP A 90 24.17 -1.98 -14.26
CA TRP A 90 24.05 -2.88 -15.41
C TRP A 90 25.39 -3.48 -15.81
N ARG A 91 26.52 -2.87 -15.39
CA ARG A 91 27.87 -3.40 -15.59
C ARG A 91 28.31 -4.42 -14.52
N MET A 92 27.46 -4.73 -13.52
CA MET A 92 27.66 -5.81 -12.52
C MET A 92 28.99 -5.77 -11.75
N ASP A 93 29.55 -4.59 -11.53
CA ASP A 93 30.81 -4.41 -10.79
C ASP A 93 30.54 -4.42 -9.26
N PRO A 94 31.31 -5.12 -8.41
CA PRO A 94 31.09 -5.15 -6.96
C PRO A 94 31.14 -3.75 -6.31
N LEU A 95 31.89 -2.83 -6.91
CA LEU A 95 31.97 -1.42 -6.54
C LEU A 95 30.66 -0.67 -6.84
N ALA A 96 29.96 -1.02 -7.92
CA ALA A 96 28.68 -0.41 -8.28
C ALA A 96 27.65 -0.58 -7.16
N GLY A 97 27.62 -1.74 -6.49
CA GLY A 97 26.72 -1.99 -5.36
C GLY A 97 26.96 -1.11 -4.13
N ARG A 98 28.18 -0.58 -3.92
CA ARG A 98 28.49 0.38 -2.85
C ARG A 98 28.15 1.81 -3.27
N LEU A 99 28.43 2.15 -4.53
CA LEU A 99 28.15 3.47 -5.11
C LEU A 99 26.65 3.77 -5.21
N ARG A 100 25.79 2.74 -5.32
CA ARG A 100 24.33 2.90 -5.33
C ARG A 100 23.81 3.69 -4.15
N ALA A 101 24.24 3.35 -2.93
CA ALA A 101 23.80 4.08 -1.74
C ALA A 101 24.33 5.52 -1.76
N VAL A 102 25.62 5.69 -2.07
CA VAL A 102 26.31 7.00 -2.07
C VAL A 102 25.66 7.99 -3.02
N PHE A 103 25.38 7.58 -4.26
CA PHE A 103 24.75 8.45 -5.26
C PHE A 103 23.29 8.83 -4.95
N ASN A 104 22.62 8.11 -4.05
CA ASN A 104 21.27 8.46 -3.62
C ASN A 104 21.25 9.30 -2.33
N ILE A 105 22.36 9.44 -1.61
CA ILE A 105 22.44 10.30 -0.41
C ILE A 105 22.00 11.73 -0.72
N PRO A 106 22.47 12.40 -1.79
CA PRO A 106 22.06 13.76 -2.11
C PRO A 106 20.55 13.91 -2.32
N TYR A 107 19.91 12.92 -2.95
CA TYR A 107 18.47 12.92 -3.17
C TYR A 107 17.70 12.79 -1.85
N LEU A 108 18.14 11.89 -0.97
CA LEU A 108 17.54 11.71 0.35
C LEU A 108 17.70 12.96 1.23
N LEU A 109 18.85 13.64 1.13
CA LEU A 109 19.08 14.92 1.81
C LEU A 109 18.18 16.04 1.27
N LEU A 110 17.95 16.09 -0.05
CA LEU A 110 17.01 17.05 -0.63
C LEU A 110 15.60 16.84 -0.08
N VAL A 111 15.10 15.60 -0.07
CA VAL A 111 13.79 15.27 0.49
C VAL A 111 13.72 15.61 1.98
N LEU A 112 14.76 15.29 2.76
CA LEU A 112 14.85 15.67 4.17
C LEU A 112 14.81 17.18 4.34
N GLY A 113 15.47 17.94 3.46
CA GLY A 113 15.42 19.39 3.44
C GLY A 113 14.00 19.94 3.28
N PHE A 114 13.19 19.36 2.40
CA PHE A 114 11.76 19.72 2.27
C PHE A 114 10.95 19.41 3.53
N VAL A 115 11.19 18.25 4.17
CA VAL A 115 10.53 17.88 5.44
C VAL A 115 10.90 18.84 6.56
N VAL A 116 12.18 19.18 6.70
CA VAL A 116 12.67 20.13 7.71
C VAL A 116 12.14 21.53 7.44
N PHE A 117 12.13 21.96 6.18
CA PHE A 117 11.56 23.24 5.76
C PHE A 117 10.08 23.35 6.14
N ASP A 118 9.30 22.31 5.88
CA ASP A 118 7.88 22.25 6.27
C ASP A 118 7.68 22.32 7.79
N ALA A 119 8.49 21.57 8.56
CA ALA A 119 8.45 21.61 10.01
C ALA A 119 8.78 23.01 10.56
N VAL A 120 9.80 23.67 10.02
CA VAL A 120 10.18 25.04 10.41
C VAL A 120 9.09 26.03 10.04
N GLN A 121 8.55 25.96 8.82
CA GLN A 121 7.46 26.84 8.38
C GLN A 121 6.22 26.68 9.26
N THR A 122 5.89 25.44 9.60
CA THR A 122 4.79 25.15 10.52
C THR A 122 4.95 25.85 11.85
N VAL A 123 6.12 25.75 12.47
CA VAL A 123 6.34 26.37 13.79
C VAL A 123 6.34 27.88 13.68
N ARG A 124 6.97 28.43 12.63
CA ARG A 124 7.11 29.87 12.40
C ARG A 124 5.79 30.55 12.06
N TYR A 125 4.97 29.91 11.24
CA TYR A 125 3.72 30.46 10.70
C TYR A 125 2.47 29.85 11.35
N GLY A 126 2.65 29.03 12.38
CA GLY A 126 1.55 28.41 13.10
C GLY A 126 0.56 29.44 13.63
N GLY A 127 -0.73 29.18 13.39
CA GLY A 127 -1.82 30.09 13.77
C GLY A 127 -1.94 31.36 12.93
N THR A 128 -1.15 31.51 11.85
CA THR A 128 -1.31 32.57 10.85
C THR A 128 -2.09 32.05 9.63
N ALA A 129 -2.48 32.94 8.71
CA ALA A 129 -3.08 32.55 7.43
C ALA A 129 -2.07 31.93 6.44
N ASN A 130 -0.77 31.95 6.75
CA ASN A 130 0.24 31.36 5.87
C ASN A 130 0.25 29.84 6.01
N VAL A 131 0.07 29.15 4.89
CA VAL A 131 0.01 27.69 4.85
C VAL A 131 1.43 27.10 4.81
N PRO A 132 1.79 26.15 5.68
CA PRO A 132 3.07 25.43 5.61
C PRO A 132 3.21 24.67 4.30
N GLY A 133 4.45 24.55 3.79
CA GLY A 133 4.71 24.03 2.45
C GLY A 133 4.20 22.61 2.17
N GLY A 134 4.19 21.76 3.19
CA GLY A 134 3.91 20.33 3.08
C GLY A 134 4.96 19.59 2.25
N VAL A 135 4.68 18.31 2.00
CA VAL A 135 5.53 17.44 1.16
C VAL A 135 4.63 16.79 0.13
N GLY A 136 4.77 17.21 -1.12
CA GLY A 136 3.92 16.83 -2.25
C GLY A 136 4.32 15.53 -2.94
N PRO A 137 3.52 15.10 -3.94
CA PRO A 137 3.70 13.84 -4.65
C PRO A 137 5.04 13.71 -5.37
N GLY A 138 5.65 14.81 -5.84
CA GLY A 138 7.00 14.80 -6.42
C GLY A 138 8.03 14.23 -5.45
N ALA A 139 7.99 14.65 -4.18
CA ALA A 139 8.86 14.12 -3.14
C ALA A 139 8.53 12.66 -2.78
N TRP A 140 7.26 12.25 -2.83
CA TRP A 140 6.84 10.85 -2.56
C TRP A 140 7.37 9.88 -3.61
N LEU A 141 7.19 10.22 -4.90
CA LEU A 141 7.76 9.44 -5.99
C LEU A 141 9.28 9.47 -5.96
N GLY A 142 9.86 10.64 -5.68
CA GLY A 142 11.31 10.83 -5.61
C GLY A 142 11.97 10.01 -4.52
N ILE A 143 11.42 9.99 -3.29
CA ILE A 143 11.98 9.15 -2.22
C ILE A 143 11.82 7.67 -2.54
N ALA A 144 10.69 7.25 -3.13
CA ALA A 144 10.48 5.86 -3.51
C ALA A 144 11.47 5.43 -4.60
N GLY A 145 11.62 6.24 -5.65
CA GLY A 145 12.58 6.00 -6.73
C GLY A 145 14.02 5.97 -6.24
N SER A 146 14.45 6.96 -5.44
CA SER A 146 15.81 6.99 -4.89
C SER A 146 16.11 5.83 -3.94
N LEU A 147 15.14 5.39 -3.12
CA LEU A 147 15.32 4.21 -2.26
C LEU A 147 15.38 2.91 -3.06
N LEU A 148 14.60 2.76 -4.14
CA LEU A 148 14.74 1.61 -5.05
C LEU A 148 16.10 1.62 -5.75
N SER A 149 16.58 2.80 -6.17
CA SER A 149 17.90 3.00 -6.76
C SER A 149 19.03 2.71 -5.76
N ALA A 150 18.87 3.08 -4.50
CA ALA A 150 19.88 2.88 -3.44
C ALA A 150 20.00 1.42 -2.96
N GLN A 151 19.02 0.57 -3.28
CA GLN A 151 18.98 -0.79 -2.75
C GLN A 151 20.18 -1.63 -3.15
N PRO A 152 20.65 -2.51 -2.25
CA PRO A 152 21.65 -3.50 -2.63
C PRO A 152 21.11 -4.41 -3.74
N LEU A 153 22.02 -4.87 -4.62
CA LEU A 153 21.67 -5.85 -5.65
C LEU A 153 21.34 -7.19 -5.01
N ILE A 154 20.35 -7.89 -5.54
CA ILE A 154 20.05 -9.26 -5.13
C ILE A 154 21.03 -10.16 -5.88
N SER A 155 21.89 -10.89 -5.18
CA SER A 155 22.85 -11.84 -5.78
C SER A 155 22.73 -13.28 -5.25
N ALA A 156 21.72 -13.56 -4.42
CA ALA A 156 21.45 -14.88 -3.80
C ALA A 156 22.58 -15.44 -2.91
N THR A 157 23.53 -14.62 -2.48
CA THR A 157 24.64 -15.05 -1.61
C THR A 157 24.27 -14.96 -0.12
N ALA A 158 25.03 -15.64 0.75
CA ALA A 158 24.82 -15.55 2.20
C ALA A 158 25.04 -14.13 2.75
N ALA A 159 26.04 -13.40 2.24
CA ALA A 159 26.35 -12.02 2.62
C ALA A 159 25.20 -11.03 2.29
N ASP A 160 24.38 -11.35 1.29
CA ASP A 160 23.19 -10.55 0.95
C ASP A 160 22.14 -10.60 2.06
N LYS A 161 22.00 -11.74 2.75
CA LYS A 161 20.99 -11.91 3.80
C LYS A 161 21.17 -10.87 4.91
N ASP A 162 22.40 -10.59 5.32
CA ASP A 162 22.68 -9.62 6.38
C ASP A 162 22.58 -8.17 5.90
N ARG A 163 23.01 -7.89 4.68
CA ARG A 163 22.86 -6.56 4.07
C ARG A 163 21.39 -6.18 3.90
N PHE A 164 20.58 -7.09 3.36
CA PHE A 164 19.14 -6.88 3.24
C PHE A 164 18.43 -6.89 4.59
N ARG A 165 18.90 -7.66 5.57
CA ARG A 165 18.35 -7.59 6.94
C ARG A 165 18.58 -6.21 7.55
N ARG A 166 19.74 -5.58 7.33
CA ARG A 166 20.02 -4.20 7.75
C ARG A 166 19.15 -3.20 6.98
N TRP A 167 19.04 -3.35 5.66
CA TRP A 167 18.16 -2.53 4.82
C TRP A 167 16.69 -2.59 5.28
N LEU A 168 16.16 -3.78 5.55
CA LEU A 168 14.80 -3.93 6.06
C LEU A 168 14.62 -3.37 7.48
N ARG A 169 15.70 -3.24 8.27
CA ARG A 169 15.63 -2.58 9.58
C ARG A 169 15.54 -1.06 9.45
N SER A 170 16.12 -0.45 8.42
CA SER A 170 16.04 1.01 8.24
C SER A 170 14.59 1.48 8.06
N ALA A 171 13.71 0.65 7.50
CA ALA A 171 12.27 0.92 7.42
C ALA A 171 11.63 1.25 8.78
N ARG A 172 12.16 0.71 9.89
CA ARG A 172 11.61 1.02 11.23
C ARG A 172 11.87 2.45 11.64
N VAL A 173 12.98 3.05 11.18
CA VAL A 173 13.27 4.46 11.45
C VAL A 173 12.16 5.31 10.84
N PHE A 174 11.74 5.01 9.61
CA PHE A 174 10.58 5.67 8.99
C PHE A 174 9.29 5.43 9.80
N GLY A 175 9.05 4.21 10.26
CA GLY A 175 7.89 3.89 11.09
C GLY A 175 7.84 4.70 12.40
N TYR A 176 8.95 4.80 13.13
CA TYR A 176 9.02 5.60 14.36
C TYR A 176 8.93 7.10 14.07
N ALA A 177 9.66 7.59 13.07
CA ALA A 177 9.61 8.98 12.66
C ALA A 177 8.19 9.40 12.25
N SER A 178 7.43 8.52 11.60
CA SER A 178 6.04 8.77 11.23
C SER A 178 5.12 8.91 12.44
N VAL A 179 5.29 8.07 13.47
CA VAL A 179 4.46 8.12 14.68
C VAL A 179 4.78 9.37 15.49
N VAL A 180 6.07 9.67 15.68
CA VAL A 180 6.51 10.89 16.37
C VAL A 180 6.06 12.13 15.61
N GLY A 181 6.22 12.13 14.28
CA GLY A 181 5.73 13.18 13.41
C GLY A 181 4.24 13.40 13.60
N ALA A 182 3.41 12.38 13.44
CA ALA A 182 1.96 12.50 13.60
C ALA A 182 1.54 12.95 15.01
N LEU A 183 2.22 12.49 16.06
CA LEU A 183 1.96 12.96 17.42
C LEU A 183 2.25 14.46 17.55
N LEU A 184 3.41 14.90 17.07
CA LEU A 184 3.76 16.32 17.05
C LEU A 184 2.76 17.12 16.22
N ALA A 185 2.30 16.58 15.09
CA ALA A 185 1.27 17.20 14.25
C ALA A 185 0.01 17.53 15.02
N VAL A 186 -0.52 16.53 15.73
CA VAL A 186 -1.75 16.68 16.51
C VAL A 186 -1.53 17.66 17.65
N VAL A 187 -0.41 17.55 18.37
CA VAL A 187 -0.11 18.45 19.50
C VAL A 187 0.06 19.89 19.05
N PHE A 188 0.80 20.15 17.97
CA PHE A 188 0.98 21.50 17.44
C PHE A 188 -0.33 22.08 16.91
N ASN A 189 -1.12 21.32 16.14
CA ASN A 189 -2.43 21.80 15.69
C ASN A 189 -3.35 22.11 16.85
N LEU A 190 -3.39 21.23 17.86
CA LEU A 190 -4.22 21.44 19.05
C LEU A 190 -3.75 22.67 19.82
N PHE A 191 -2.44 22.86 20.00
CA PHE A 191 -1.89 24.06 20.66
C PHE A 191 -2.32 25.34 19.95
N TRP A 192 -2.17 25.41 18.63
CA TRP A 192 -2.55 26.60 17.87
C TRP A 192 -4.07 26.82 17.84
N ARG A 193 -4.87 25.75 17.77
CA ARG A 193 -6.34 25.82 17.84
C ARG A 193 -6.82 26.29 19.22
N ILE A 194 -6.22 25.79 20.30
CA ILE A 194 -6.50 26.27 21.66
C ILE A 194 -6.12 27.73 21.78
N LYS A 195 -4.91 28.11 21.33
CA LYS A 195 -4.44 29.50 21.37
C LYS A 195 -5.37 30.45 20.60
N ALA A 196 -5.86 30.03 19.43
CA ALA A 196 -6.81 30.81 18.65
C ALA A 196 -8.20 30.91 19.30
N ALA A 197 -8.60 29.89 20.06
CA ALA A 197 -9.88 29.86 20.78
C ALA A 197 -9.84 30.54 22.16
N LEU A 198 -8.65 30.95 22.64
CA LEU A 198 -8.54 31.68 23.91
C LEU A 198 -9.07 33.12 23.72
N PRO A 199 -9.93 33.60 24.62
CA PRO A 199 -10.47 34.97 24.53
C PRO A 199 -9.34 35.98 24.72
N THR A 200 -9.26 36.97 23.83
CA THR A 200 -8.33 38.10 23.95
C THR A 200 -8.94 39.31 24.67
N GLY A 201 -10.19 39.20 25.12
CA GLY A 201 -10.95 40.26 25.80
C GLY A 201 -11.92 39.74 26.86
N SER A 202 -12.81 40.61 27.36
CA SER A 202 -13.70 40.35 28.50
C SER A 202 -14.87 39.39 28.22
N SER A 203 -15.06 38.94 26.97
CA SER A 203 -16.22 38.14 26.53
C SER A 203 -16.23 36.67 27.02
N GLY A 204 -15.21 36.25 27.78
CA GLY A 204 -15.14 34.91 28.37
C GLY A 204 -15.05 33.77 27.33
N PHE A 205 -15.03 32.54 27.83
CA PHE A 205 -14.92 31.33 27.02
C PHE A 205 -16.31 30.85 26.56
N GLY A 206 -16.62 31.01 25.28
CA GLY A 206 -17.96 30.75 24.72
C GLY A 206 -18.11 29.39 24.00
N LYS A 207 -19.34 29.06 23.60
CA LYS A 207 -19.68 27.84 22.84
C LYS A 207 -18.85 27.68 21.55
N GLN A 208 -18.52 28.78 20.88
CA GLN A 208 -17.72 28.78 19.66
C GLN A 208 -16.29 28.27 19.92
N ASN A 209 -15.68 28.69 21.03
CA ASN A 209 -14.34 28.26 21.43
C ASN A 209 -14.33 26.76 21.75
N VAL A 210 -15.36 26.27 22.44
CA VAL A 210 -15.57 24.84 22.69
C VAL A 210 -15.70 24.07 21.38
N GLY A 211 -16.49 24.56 20.43
CA GLY A 211 -16.68 23.92 19.13
C GLY A 211 -15.37 23.79 18.33
N ILE A 212 -14.55 24.83 18.30
CA ILE A 212 -13.23 24.83 17.63
C ILE A 212 -12.28 23.81 18.27
N ILE A 213 -12.24 23.74 19.60
CA ILE A 213 -11.35 22.79 20.29
C ILE A 213 -11.84 21.35 20.14
N ALA A 214 -13.15 21.12 20.29
CA ALA A 214 -13.74 19.78 20.17
C ALA A 214 -13.53 19.19 18.77
N THR A 215 -13.76 19.97 17.72
CA THR A 215 -13.47 19.57 16.33
C THR A 215 -11.97 19.30 16.16
N ALA A 216 -11.08 20.19 16.62
CA ALA A 216 -9.63 19.95 16.55
C ALA A 216 -9.19 18.63 17.20
N VAL A 217 -9.76 18.28 18.35
CA VAL A 217 -9.48 17.02 19.05
C VAL A 217 -9.96 15.82 18.25
N VAL A 218 -11.24 15.79 17.84
CA VAL A 218 -11.82 14.64 17.12
C VAL A 218 -11.05 14.34 15.85
N TYR A 219 -10.79 15.38 15.06
CA TYR A 219 -10.08 15.26 13.79
C TYR A 219 -8.62 14.84 13.98
N GLY A 220 -7.93 15.44 14.96
CA GLY A 220 -6.57 15.06 15.33
C GLY A 220 -6.47 13.60 15.76
N VAL A 221 -7.43 13.12 16.56
CA VAL A 221 -7.49 11.72 17.01
C VAL A 221 -7.72 10.77 15.84
N VAL A 222 -8.69 11.05 14.97
CA VAL A 222 -8.98 10.20 13.79
C VAL A 222 -7.75 10.07 12.89
N ALA A 223 -7.10 11.21 12.58
CA ALA A 223 -5.87 11.22 11.78
C ALA A 223 -4.72 10.44 12.46
N LEU A 224 -4.50 10.66 13.76
CA LEU A 224 -3.47 9.95 14.51
C LEU A 224 -3.68 8.44 14.51
N VAL A 225 -4.91 7.99 14.74
CA VAL A 225 -5.25 6.56 14.75
C VAL A 225 -4.96 5.94 13.38
N ALA A 226 -5.34 6.59 12.29
CA ALA A 226 -5.05 6.11 10.94
C ALA A 226 -3.53 5.96 10.69
N VAL A 227 -2.74 6.98 11.05
CA VAL A 227 -1.28 6.94 10.90
C VAL A 227 -0.65 5.87 11.80
N VAL A 228 -1.11 5.72 13.05
CA VAL A 228 -0.60 4.71 13.99
C VAL A 228 -0.91 3.30 13.48
N VAL A 229 -2.12 3.06 12.97
CA VAL A 229 -2.51 1.77 12.39
C VAL A 229 -1.59 1.41 11.22
N ALA A 230 -1.40 2.34 10.27
CA ALA A 230 -0.52 2.12 9.12
C ALA A 230 0.95 1.94 9.54
N SER A 231 1.46 2.79 10.43
CA SER A 231 2.86 2.77 10.90
C SER A 231 3.18 1.49 11.67
N ARG A 232 2.21 0.92 12.40
CA ARG A 232 2.37 -0.36 13.09
C ARG A 232 2.68 -1.50 12.11
N TRP A 233 2.24 -1.43 10.85
CA TRP A 233 2.56 -2.44 9.84
C TRP A 233 4.04 -2.38 9.46
N ILE A 234 4.61 -1.17 9.33
CA ILE A 234 6.03 -0.93 9.03
C ILE A 234 6.92 -1.48 10.15
N LEU A 235 6.51 -1.33 11.41
CA LEU A 235 7.25 -1.81 12.57
C LEU A 235 7.22 -3.34 12.72
N GLN A 236 6.18 -4.00 12.19
CA GLN A 236 6.01 -5.45 12.27
C GLN A 236 6.96 -6.20 11.31
N ARG A 237 7.55 -7.30 11.79
CA ARG A 237 8.50 -8.12 11.00
C ARG A 237 7.84 -9.08 10.01
N SER A 238 6.52 -9.22 10.05
CA SER A 238 5.79 -10.26 9.30
C SER A 238 5.76 -9.96 7.79
N ARG A 239 5.67 -11.02 6.97
CA ARG A 239 5.50 -10.86 5.51
C ARG A 239 4.16 -10.22 5.16
N VAL A 240 3.13 -10.52 5.94
CA VAL A 240 1.78 -9.93 5.82
C VAL A 240 1.83 -8.41 5.95
N SER A 241 2.51 -7.89 6.98
CA SER A 241 2.58 -6.44 7.20
C SER A 241 3.40 -5.72 6.13
N ARG A 242 4.45 -6.37 5.61
CA ARG A 242 5.20 -5.85 4.45
C ARG A 242 4.35 -5.76 3.20
N LEU A 243 3.58 -6.81 2.90
CA LEU A 243 2.68 -6.82 1.73
C LEU A 243 1.61 -5.72 1.85
N ALA A 244 1.01 -5.57 3.03
CA ALA A 244 0.07 -4.48 3.29
C ALA A 244 0.71 -3.10 3.15
N THR A 245 1.95 -2.91 3.62
CA THR A 245 2.71 -1.66 3.47
C THR A 245 3.01 -1.36 2.00
N ILE A 246 3.37 -2.37 1.21
CA ILE A 246 3.60 -2.22 -0.24
C ILE A 246 2.31 -1.77 -0.94
N GLY A 247 1.18 -2.40 -0.63
CA GLY A 247 -0.13 -2.02 -1.16
C GLY A 247 -0.50 -0.58 -0.79
N LEU A 248 -0.30 -0.19 0.47
CA LEU A 248 -0.57 1.17 0.94
C LEU A 248 0.35 2.21 0.27
N GLY A 249 1.65 1.94 0.17
CA GLY A 249 2.58 2.88 -0.49
C GLY A 249 2.34 2.99 -1.99
N ALA A 250 2.01 1.89 -2.68
CA ALA A 250 1.61 1.94 -4.10
C ALA A 250 0.33 2.76 -4.29
N SER A 251 -0.66 2.54 -3.40
CA SER A 251 -1.91 3.31 -3.38
C SER A 251 -1.66 4.80 -3.13
N THR A 252 -0.69 5.12 -2.26
CA THR A 252 -0.25 6.49 -1.96
C THR A 252 0.35 7.19 -3.17
N LEU A 253 1.27 6.53 -3.87
CA LEU A 253 1.89 7.10 -5.07
C LEU A 253 0.85 7.33 -6.17
N LEU A 254 -0.04 6.37 -6.39
CA LEU A 254 -1.10 6.49 -7.39
C LEU A 254 -2.09 7.62 -7.05
N ALA A 255 -2.53 7.70 -5.79
CA ALA A 255 -3.41 8.76 -5.33
C ALA A 255 -2.79 10.14 -5.50
N GLY A 256 -1.50 10.30 -5.15
CA GLY A 256 -0.78 11.56 -5.34
C GLY A 256 -0.72 12.02 -6.80
N ILE A 257 -0.58 11.08 -7.75
CA ILE A 257 -0.62 11.37 -9.18
C ILE A 257 -2.05 11.77 -9.60
N ILE A 258 -3.08 11.01 -9.19
CA ILE A 258 -4.48 11.24 -9.57
C ILE A 258 -4.98 12.60 -9.07
N VAL A 259 -4.77 12.89 -7.78
CA VAL A 259 -5.23 14.15 -7.15
C VAL A 259 -4.61 15.36 -7.84
N TRP A 260 -3.36 15.22 -8.29
CA TRP A 260 -2.66 16.29 -8.97
C TRP A 260 -3.08 16.45 -10.43
N ILE A 261 -3.24 15.36 -11.18
CA ILE A 261 -3.61 15.40 -12.61
C ILE A 261 -5.06 15.88 -12.80
N LEU A 262 -5.97 15.56 -11.87
CA LEU A 262 -7.40 15.87 -12.00
C LEU A 262 -7.84 17.19 -11.35
N PRO A 263 -6.92 18.11 -11.04
CA PRO A 263 -7.03 19.18 -10.01
C PRO A 263 -8.12 19.09 -8.90
N ILE A 264 -8.61 17.91 -8.55
CA ILE A 264 -9.77 17.72 -7.67
C ILE A 264 -9.47 17.85 -6.18
N GLY A 265 -8.20 17.95 -5.76
CA GLY A 265 -7.82 17.94 -4.34
C GLY A 265 -8.55 18.99 -3.49
N ARG A 266 -8.78 20.18 -4.04
CA ARG A 266 -9.53 21.26 -3.36
C ARG A 266 -11.01 20.90 -3.16
N GLU A 267 -11.61 20.24 -4.13
CA GLU A 267 -13.01 19.84 -4.08
C GLU A 267 -13.23 18.68 -3.11
N ILE A 268 -12.28 17.74 -3.07
CA ILE A 268 -12.34 16.57 -2.18
C ILE A 268 -12.13 16.98 -0.72
N ASP A 269 -11.40 18.04 -0.40
CA ASP A 269 -11.24 18.44 1.01
C ASP A 269 -12.48 19.11 1.60
N ALA A 270 -13.23 19.87 0.80
CA ALA A 270 -14.48 20.49 1.23
C ALA A 270 -15.46 19.45 1.83
N PHE A 271 -15.36 18.19 1.38
CA PHE A 271 -16.05 17.01 1.89
C PHE A 271 -15.95 16.78 3.41
N HIS A 272 -14.82 17.14 4.03
CA HIS A 272 -14.59 16.95 5.48
C HIS A 272 -14.56 18.26 6.28
N GLY A 273 -14.56 19.43 5.64
CA GLY A 273 -14.52 20.72 6.35
C GLY A 273 -13.20 21.01 7.12
N ILE A 274 -12.15 20.22 6.91
CA ILE A 274 -10.93 20.19 7.75
C ILE A 274 -10.02 21.38 7.50
N ALA A 275 -9.87 21.79 6.24
CA ALA A 275 -9.09 22.99 5.94
C ALA A 275 -9.71 24.25 6.51
N GLN A 276 -11.04 24.30 6.51
CA GLN A 276 -11.79 25.46 6.99
C GLN A 276 -11.77 25.53 8.52
N ASN A 277 -11.80 24.38 9.21
CA ASN A 277 -12.00 24.33 10.66
C ASN A 277 -10.82 23.84 11.50
N THR A 278 -9.76 23.25 10.93
CA THR A 278 -8.76 22.51 11.75
C THR A 278 -7.28 22.78 11.46
N SER A 279 -6.86 23.17 10.26
CA SER A 279 -5.43 23.16 9.91
C SER A 279 -4.70 24.47 10.21
N THR A 280 -3.76 24.46 11.16
CA THR A 280 -2.87 25.62 11.45
C THR A 280 -1.39 25.26 11.56
N ALA A 281 -1.02 23.96 11.56
CA ALA A 281 0.36 23.51 11.70
C ALA A 281 0.68 22.15 11.04
N GLY A 282 1.67 22.07 10.15
CA GLY A 282 1.98 20.91 9.28
C GLY A 282 3.03 19.90 9.72
N VAL A 283 3.66 20.11 10.87
CA VAL A 283 4.68 19.21 11.42
C VAL A 283 4.14 17.80 11.43
N GLY A 284 4.71 16.88 10.65
CA GLY A 284 4.46 15.44 10.82
C GLY A 284 3.39 14.80 9.94
N PHE A 285 2.80 15.53 8.98
CA PHE A 285 1.90 14.93 7.97
C PHE A 285 2.64 14.37 6.73
N ALA A 286 3.91 13.98 6.91
CA ALA A 286 4.69 13.23 5.93
C ALA A 286 4.34 11.72 5.91
N GLY A 287 3.15 11.33 6.37
CA GLY A 287 2.72 9.92 6.42
C GLY A 287 2.81 9.25 5.04
N TYR A 288 2.37 9.95 4.00
CA TYR A 288 2.46 9.48 2.61
C TYR A 288 3.91 9.27 2.16
N LEU A 289 4.81 10.21 2.49
CA LEU A 289 6.24 10.08 2.22
C LEU A 289 6.81 8.83 2.88
N VAL A 290 6.47 8.59 4.15
CA VAL A 290 6.88 7.41 4.91
C VAL A 290 6.32 6.13 4.28
N TRP A 291 5.05 6.10 3.90
CA TRP A 291 4.42 4.90 3.31
C TRP A 291 5.03 4.57 1.95
N ALA A 292 5.29 5.58 1.11
CA ALA A 292 6.00 5.44 -0.16
C ALA A 292 7.44 4.92 0.06
N ALA A 293 8.18 5.51 1.01
CA ALA A 293 9.54 5.10 1.35
C ALA A 293 9.59 3.66 1.90
N ALA A 294 8.69 3.30 2.81
CA ALA A 294 8.62 1.97 3.40
C ALA A 294 8.23 0.92 2.35
N ALA A 295 7.30 1.24 1.45
CA ALA A 295 6.95 0.38 0.33
C ALA A 295 8.16 0.15 -0.60
N ALA A 296 8.90 1.20 -0.94
CA ALA A 296 10.14 1.07 -1.73
C ALA A 296 11.15 0.14 -1.04
N VAL A 297 11.36 0.27 0.27
CA VAL A 297 12.26 -0.60 1.04
C VAL A 297 11.80 -2.07 1.06
N PHE A 298 10.50 -2.33 1.16
CA PHE A 298 9.97 -3.69 1.28
C PHE A 298 9.69 -4.39 -0.04
N ALA A 299 9.32 -3.65 -1.10
CA ALA A 299 8.75 -4.21 -2.32
C ALA A 299 9.68 -5.19 -3.04
N PRO A 300 10.94 -4.86 -3.37
CA PRO A 300 11.71 -5.70 -4.29
C PRO A 300 11.97 -7.11 -3.77
N LEU A 301 12.34 -7.27 -2.50
CA LEU A 301 12.53 -8.60 -1.92
C LEU A 301 11.23 -9.34 -1.64
N THR A 302 10.19 -8.63 -1.19
CA THR A 302 8.93 -9.27 -0.80
C THR A 302 8.21 -9.77 -2.05
N LEU A 303 8.15 -8.94 -3.09
CA LEU A 303 7.53 -9.29 -4.36
C LEU A 303 8.36 -10.31 -5.15
N LEU A 304 9.70 -10.29 -5.12
CA LEU A 304 10.50 -11.35 -5.74
C LEU A 304 10.14 -12.72 -5.15
N ARG A 305 10.07 -12.82 -3.81
CA ARG A 305 9.73 -14.08 -3.14
C ARG A 305 8.32 -14.56 -3.48
N ILE A 306 7.39 -13.63 -3.67
CA ILE A 306 6.02 -13.96 -4.11
C ILE A 306 6.03 -14.41 -5.57
N ALA A 307 6.72 -13.70 -6.45
CA ALA A 307 6.83 -13.99 -7.88
C ALA A 307 7.55 -15.32 -8.17
N THR A 308 8.46 -15.75 -7.29
CA THR A 308 9.11 -17.07 -7.39
C THR A 308 8.24 -18.20 -6.83
N THR A 309 7.10 -17.88 -6.22
CA THR A 309 6.10 -18.88 -5.81
C THR A 309 5.08 -18.99 -6.93
N GLU A 310 4.66 -20.21 -7.30
CA GLU A 310 3.66 -20.40 -8.36
C GLU A 310 2.32 -19.71 -8.07
N HIS A 311 1.98 -19.51 -6.79
CA HIS A 311 0.76 -18.85 -6.35
C HIS A 311 1.01 -17.93 -5.15
N ILE A 312 0.23 -16.86 -5.05
CA ILE A 312 0.21 -16.03 -3.83
C ILE A 312 -0.55 -16.83 -2.75
N PRO A 313 0.10 -17.28 -1.66
CA PRO A 313 -0.57 -18.13 -0.69
C PRO A 313 -1.72 -17.38 0.01
N GLU A 314 -2.85 -18.04 0.20
CA GLU A 314 -4.03 -17.46 0.87
C GLU A 314 -3.71 -16.96 2.29
N SER A 315 -2.80 -17.66 2.97
CA SER A 315 -2.26 -17.29 4.28
C SER A 315 -1.46 -15.98 4.29
N LEU A 316 -1.10 -15.45 3.11
CA LEU A 316 -0.37 -14.19 2.98
C LEU A 316 -1.28 -13.06 2.51
N TRP A 317 -2.05 -13.26 1.43
CA TRP A 317 -2.83 -12.16 0.85
C TRP A 317 -4.10 -11.85 1.64
N ARG A 318 -4.83 -12.85 2.17
CA ARG A 318 -6.06 -12.59 2.95
C ARG A 318 -5.75 -11.77 4.21
N PRO A 319 -4.75 -12.13 5.04
CA PRO A 319 -4.40 -11.30 6.20
C PRO A 319 -3.84 -9.92 5.83
N ALA A 320 -3.19 -9.78 4.68
CA ALA A 320 -2.71 -8.49 4.19
C ALA A 320 -3.87 -7.59 3.74
N ALA A 321 -4.84 -8.14 3.01
CA ALA A 321 -6.07 -7.45 2.63
C ALA A 321 -6.86 -7.02 3.87
N ARG A 322 -6.94 -7.87 4.90
CA ARG A 322 -7.57 -7.52 6.20
C ARG A 322 -6.90 -6.32 6.88
N LYS A 323 -5.58 -6.13 6.76
CA LYS A 323 -4.93 -4.91 7.25
C LYS A 323 -5.41 -3.67 6.49
N GLY A 324 -5.50 -3.75 5.17
CA GLY A 324 -6.04 -2.65 4.35
C GLY A 324 -7.49 -2.34 4.72
N LEU A 325 -8.33 -3.37 4.88
CA LEU A 325 -9.72 -3.22 5.34
C LEU A 325 -9.80 -2.59 6.73
N LEU A 326 -8.93 -2.96 7.67
CA LEU A 326 -8.90 -2.33 9.00
C LEU A 326 -8.67 -0.82 8.90
N LEU A 327 -7.78 -0.37 8.01
CA LEU A 327 -7.54 1.05 7.79
C LEU A 327 -8.76 1.75 7.20
N ILE A 328 -9.44 1.11 6.24
CA ILE A 328 -10.70 1.60 5.64
C ILE A 328 -11.78 1.72 6.71
N ILE A 329 -11.96 0.69 7.56
CA ILE A 329 -12.94 0.69 8.65
C ILE A 329 -12.68 1.86 9.60
N VAL A 330 -11.45 2.01 10.07
CA VAL A 330 -11.04 3.06 11.00
C VAL A 330 -11.32 4.44 10.41
N TRP A 331 -10.97 4.66 9.15
CA TRP A 331 -11.18 5.95 8.50
C TRP A 331 -12.64 6.26 8.25
N CYS A 332 -13.41 5.32 7.67
CA CYS A 332 -14.82 5.54 7.41
C CYS A 332 -15.61 5.76 8.71
N ALA A 333 -15.34 4.98 9.76
CA ALA A 333 -15.95 5.20 11.07
C ALA A 333 -15.52 6.55 11.69
N GLY A 334 -14.25 6.93 11.53
CA GLY A 334 -13.74 8.24 11.92
C GLY A 334 -14.43 9.38 11.16
N SER A 335 -14.69 9.22 9.86
CA SER A 335 -15.42 10.18 9.04
C SER A 335 -16.86 10.37 9.53
N VAL A 336 -17.57 9.29 9.86
CA VAL A 336 -18.89 9.38 10.50
C VAL A 336 -18.81 10.20 11.80
N LEU A 337 -17.80 9.94 12.65
CA LEU A 337 -17.61 10.67 13.90
C LEU A 337 -17.32 12.17 13.67
N MET A 338 -16.48 12.50 12.70
CA MET A 338 -16.18 13.88 12.31
C MET A 338 -17.47 14.59 11.87
N ARG A 339 -18.30 13.95 11.05
CA ARG A 339 -19.59 14.48 10.59
C ARG A 339 -20.58 14.72 11.72
N ILE A 340 -20.71 13.77 12.65
CA ILE A 340 -21.56 13.92 13.83
C ILE A 340 -21.10 15.13 14.66
N THR A 341 -19.78 15.30 14.79
CA THR A 341 -19.18 16.43 15.51
C THR A 341 -19.52 17.76 14.83
N ASP A 342 -19.40 17.84 13.50
CA ASP A 342 -19.73 19.05 12.74
C ASP A 342 -21.21 19.43 12.87
N ILE A 343 -22.12 18.45 12.79
CA ILE A 343 -23.56 18.68 12.99
C ILE A 343 -23.80 19.19 14.41
N ALA A 344 -23.21 18.55 15.42
CA ALA A 344 -23.39 18.94 16.82
C ALA A 344 -22.90 20.37 17.08
N VAL A 345 -21.75 20.74 16.51
CA VAL A 345 -21.22 22.11 16.59
C VAL A 345 -22.13 23.10 15.86
N SER A 346 -22.58 22.76 14.64
CA SER A 346 -23.46 23.62 13.85
C SER A 346 -24.78 23.90 14.57
N VAL A 347 -25.40 22.86 15.15
CA VAL A 347 -26.62 22.97 15.97
C VAL A 347 -26.37 23.80 17.23
N SER A 348 -25.27 23.55 17.95
CA SER A 348 -24.93 24.26 19.19
C SER A 348 -24.69 25.76 18.99
N LEU A 349 -24.13 26.11 17.82
CA LEU A 349 -23.80 27.48 17.42
C LEU A 349 -24.90 28.16 16.59
N ASN A 350 -26.01 27.45 16.32
CA ASN A 350 -27.10 27.93 15.46
C ASN A 350 -26.58 28.41 14.08
N LEU A 351 -25.58 27.71 13.53
CA LEU A 351 -25.03 27.96 12.20
C LEU A 351 -25.93 27.37 11.12
N PRO A 352 -25.92 27.91 9.89
CA PRO A 352 -26.62 27.28 8.77
C PRO A 352 -26.00 25.91 8.46
N TYR A 353 -26.82 24.87 8.42
CA TYR A 353 -26.39 23.51 8.08
C TYR A 353 -27.45 22.80 7.22
N SER A 354 -27.01 21.84 6.41
CA SER A 354 -27.89 20.92 5.69
C SER A 354 -27.88 19.56 6.37
N ALA A 355 -28.98 19.22 7.04
CA ALA A 355 -29.15 17.94 7.70
C ALA A 355 -29.12 16.77 6.70
N TYR A 356 -29.76 16.96 5.54
CA TYR A 356 -29.82 15.95 4.48
C TYR A 356 -28.44 15.63 3.93
N ASP A 357 -27.66 16.65 3.55
CA ASP A 357 -26.33 16.45 2.95
C ASP A 357 -25.38 15.77 3.94
N SER A 358 -25.41 16.22 5.19
CA SER A 358 -24.57 15.66 6.26
C SER A 358 -24.92 14.20 6.56
N ALA A 359 -26.22 13.88 6.61
CA ALA A 359 -26.72 12.52 6.83
C ALA A 359 -26.42 11.60 5.63
N ALA A 360 -26.60 12.08 4.40
CA ALA A 360 -26.31 11.32 3.19
C ALA A 360 -24.84 10.93 3.13
N MET A 361 -23.93 11.88 3.32
CA MET A 361 -22.50 11.60 3.33
C MET A 361 -22.10 10.67 4.49
N ALA A 362 -22.66 10.84 5.69
CA ALA A 362 -22.44 9.94 6.83
C ALA A 362 -22.94 8.51 6.56
N ALA A 363 -24.06 8.36 5.85
CA ALA A 363 -24.58 7.06 5.46
C ALA A 363 -23.65 6.33 4.48
N PHE A 364 -23.08 7.03 3.49
CA PHE A 364 -22.09 6.43 2.58
C PHE A 364 -20.84 5.96 3.32
N ASP A 365 -20.32 6.76 4.25
CA ASP A 365 -19.21 6.36 5.11
C ASP A 365 -19.56 5.13 5.97
N LEU A 366 -20.74 5.13 6.60
CA LEU A 366 -21.20 4.05 7.44
C LEU A 366 -21.39 2.73 6.67
N VAL A 367 -22.07 2.77 5.52
CA VAL A 367 -22.28 1.59 4.67
C VAL A 367 -20.95 1.03 4.19
N THR A 368 -20.01 1.89 3.81
CA THR A 368 -18.65 1.50 3.42
C THR A 368 -17.92 0.83 4.59
N ALA A 369 -18.03 1.39 5.80
CA ALA A 369 -17.43 0.82 7.01
C ALA A 369 -18.03 -0.55 7.33
N VAL A 370 -19.36 -0.69 7.29
CA VAL A 370 -20.08 -1.94 7.57
C VAL A 370 -19.67 -3.03 6.58
N LEU A 371 -19.63 -2.72 5.28
CA LEU A 371 -19.17 -3.66 4.27
C LEU A 371 -17.70 -4.05 4.48
N ALA A 372 -16.84 -3.09 4.82
CA ALA A 372 -15.43 -3.36 5.10
C ALA A 372 -15.25 -4.24 6.35
N VAL A 373 -16.05 -4.02 7.42
CA VAL A 373 -16.09 -4.89 8.62
C VAL A 373 -16.53 -6.29 8.24
N TRP A 374 -17.60 -6.42 7.45
CA TRP A 374 -18.08 -7.71 7.00
C TRP A 374 -16.98 -8.46 6.23
N LEU A 375 -16.33 -7.80 5.26
CA LEU A 375 -15.21 -8.38 4.52
C LEU A 375 -14.03 -8.72 5.43
N TYR A 376 -13.71 -7.86 6.40
CA TYR A 376 -12.61 -8.06 7.34
C TYR A 376 -12.80 -9.32 8.20
N LEU A 377 -14.02 -9.56 8.67
CA LEU A 377 -14.37 -10.76 9.44
C LEU A 377 -14.40 -12.00 8.54
N ASN A 378 -15.02 -11.89 7.37
CA ASN A 378 -15.26 -13.01 6.46
C ASN A 378 -14.05 -13.45 5.65
N LEU A 379 -13.06 -12.59 5.41
CA LEU A 379 -11.78 -12.98 4.80
C LEU A 379 -10.97 -13.95 5.68
N ALA A 380 -11.26 -14.03 6.99
CA ALA A 380 -10.71 -15.06 7.86
C ALA A 380 -11.34 -16.44 7.63
N ASN A 381 -12.56 -16.49 7.08
CA ASN A 381 -13.27 -17.71 6.81
C ASN A 381 -12.92 -18.25 5.41
N LEU A 382 -12.41 -19.49 5.36
CA LEU A 382 -12.00 -20.13 4.11
C LEU A 382 -13.18 -20.76 3.35
N SER A 383 -14.34 -20.93 4.00
CA SER A 383 -15.49 -21.61 3.39
C SER A 383 -16.31 -20.76 2.41
N LEU A 384 -16.03 -19.45 2.33
CA LEU A 384 -16.83 -18.56 1.50
C LEU A 384 -16.49 -18.65 0.02
N PRO A 385 -17.50 -18.63 -0.88
CA PRO A 385 -17.28 -18.61 -2.31
C PRO A 385 -16.45 -17.40 -2.75
N ARG A 386 -15.40 -17.65 -3.51
CA ARG A 386 -14.52 -16.60 -4.06
C ARG A 386 -15.25 -15.56 -4.93
N PRO A 387 -16.26 -15.91 -5.75
CA PRO A 387 -17.02 -14.91 -6.50
C PRO A 387 -17.74 -13.89 -5.61
N VAL A 388 -18.25 -14.33 -4.46
CA VAL A 388 -18.91 -13.44 -3.49
C VAL A 388 -17.90 -12.46 -2.90
N ILE A 389 -16.73 -12.93 -2.49
CA ILE A 389 -15.64 -12.07 -1.98
C ILE A 389 -15.21 -11.06 -3.06
N SER A 390 -15.01 -11.51 -4.30
CA SER A 390 -14.61 -10.63 -5.41
C SER A 390 -15.67 -9.58 -5.71
N SER A 391 -16.94 -9.97 -5.75
CA SER A 391 -18.06 -9.06 -6.00
C SER A 391 -18.16 -8.00 -4.90
N LEU A 392 -18.11 -8.41 -3.63
CA LEU A 392 -18.18 -7.49 -2.49
C LEU A 392 -16.95 -6.58 -2.38
N CYS A 393 -15.76 -7.04 -2.76
CA CYS A 393 -14.61 -6.15 -2.93
C CYS A 393 -14.82 -5.14 -4.06
N GLY A 394 -15.51 -5.52 -5.13
CA GLY A 394 -15.93 -4.62 -6.21
C GLY A 394 -16.92 -3.56 -5.72
N VAL A 395 -17.95 -3.99 -4.97
CA VAL A 395 -18.91 -3.07 -4.34
C VAL A 395 -18.21 -2.12 -3.37
N LEU A 396 -17.25 -2.60 -2.57
CA LEU A 396 -16.47 -1.75 -1.66
C LEU A 396 -15.66 -0.69 -2.42
N PHE A 397 -15.06 -1.05 -3.55
CA PHE A 397 -14.36 -0.09 -4.40
C PHE A 397 -15.31 0.98 -4.95
N VAL A 398 -16.47 0.56 -5.49
CA VAL A 398 -17.49 1.49 -6.00
C VAL A 398 -17.97 2.43 -4.89
N LEU A 399 -18.30 1.91 -3.70
CA LEU A 399 -18.71 2.73 -2.56
C LEU A 399 -17.63 3.72 -2.13
N SER A 400 -16.36 3.30 -2.15
CA SER A 400 -15.23 4.18 -1.81
C SER A 400 -15.11 5.36 -2.77
N VAL A 401 -15.31 5.12 -4.07
CA VAL A 401 -15.33 6.18 -5.10
C VAL A 401 -16.59 7.04 -4.97
N SER A 402 -17.77 6.42 -4.83
CA SER A 402 -19.05 7.13 -4.67
C SER A 402 -19.03 8.08 -3.48
N ARG A 403 -18.41 7.68 -2.37
CA ARG A 403 -18.22 8.57 -1.22
C ARG A 403 -17.50 9.87 -1.58
N ILE A 404 -16.43 9.80 -2.37
CA ILE A 404 -15.71 10.99 -2.82
C ILE A 404 -16.61 11.84 -3.72
N VAL A 405 -17.30 11.21 -4.67
CA VAL A 405 -18.19 11.91 -5.62
C VAL A 405 -19.34 12.63 -4.91
N ILE A 406 -20.05 11.91 -4.03
CA ILE A 406 -21.14 12.46 -3.21
C ILE A 406 -20.61 13.54 -2.27
N GLY A 407 -19.43 13.32 -1.71
CA GLY A 407 -18.74 14.29 -0.88
C GLY A 407 -18.47 15.61 -1.58
N VAL A 408 -17.91 15.57 -2.79
CA VAL A 408 -17.65 16.74 -3.62
C VAL A 408 -18.95 17.46 -4.01
N ALA A 409 -20.00 16.69 -4.30
CA ALA A 409 -21.29 17.23 -4.75
C ALA A 409 -22.08 17.90 -3.62
N LEU A 410 -22.08 17.32 -2.42
CA LEU A 410 -22.94 17.73 -1.30
C LEU A 410 -22.20 18.54 -0.22
N ALA A 411 -20.88 18.69 -0.31
CA ALA A 411 -20.12 19.49 0.65
C ALA A 411 -20.61 20.94 0.68
N PRO A 412 -20.99 21.49 1.85
CA PRO A 412 -21.33 22.90 1.98
C PRO A 412 -20.11 23.76 1.64
N ARG A 413 -20.26 24.65 0.65
CA ARG A 413 -19.19 25.55 0.21
C ARG A 413 -19.45 26.93 0.78
N TYR A 414 -18.55 27.43 1.63
CA TYR A 414 -18.57 28.85 1.98
C TYR A 414 -18.35 29.67 0.71
N ALA A 415 -19.09 30.78 0.57
CA ALA A 415 -18.87 31.75 -0.49
C ALA A 415 -17.38 32.11 -0.51
N SER A 416 -16.80 32.07 -1.71
CA SER A 416 -15.36 32.12 -1.99
C SER A 416 -14.59 32.98 -0.99
N SER A 417 -13.72 32.34 -0.19
CA SER A 417 -12.66 33.10 0.49
C SER A 417 -11.98 33.99 -0.55
N PRO A 418 -11.65 35.25 -0.22
CA PRO A 418 -11.07 36.19 -1.17
C PRO A 418 -9.95 35.54 -1.98
N SER A 419 -9.88 35.81 -3.29
CA SER A 419 -8.96 35.14 -4.22
C SER A 419 -7.49 35.17 -3.80
N TRP A 420 -7.10 36.16 -2.98
CA TRP A 420 -5.75 36.32 -2.42
C TRP A 420 -5.44 35.40 -1.22
N LEU A 421 -6.44 34.79 -0.59
CA LEU A 421 -6.29 33.73 0.43
C LEU A 421 -6.19 32.32 -0.20
N SER A 422 -6.56 32.19 -1.48
CA SER A 422 -6.48 30.92 -2.20
C SER A 422 -5.07 30.70 -2.71
N ASN A 423 -4.41 29.64 -2.23
CA ASN A 423 -3.10 29.27 -2.78
C ASN A 423 -3.24 28.92 -4.28
N PRO A 424 -2.33 29.43 -5.15
CA PRO A 424 -2.40 29.14 -6.58
C PRO A 424 -2.18 27.66 -6.91
N VAL A 425 -1.63 26.88 -5.98
CA VAL A 425 -1.48 25.44 -6.10
C VAL A 425 -2.76 24.73 -5.65
N TYR A 426 -3.38 23.97 -6.55
CA TYR A 426 -4.65 23.27 -6.29
C TYR A 426 -4.52 22.23 -5.15
N GLY A 427 -5.51 22.22 -4.24
CA GLY A 427 -5.69 21.16 -3.23
C GLY A 427 -4.57 21.04 -2.21
N ASN A 428 -4.01 22.17 -1.75
CA ASN A 428 -2.72 22.15 -1.10
C ASN A 428 -2.61 22.98 0.17
N ASP A 429 -3.72 23.42 0.78
CA ASP A 429 -3.59 23.64 2.21
C ASP A 429 -3.26 22.34 2.95
N LEU A 430 -2.58 22.46 4.08
CA LEU A 430 -2.09 21.32 4.82
C LEU A 430 -3.20 20.31 5.15
N ALA A 431 -4.42 20.79 5.40
CA ALA A 431 -5.57 19.92 5.64
C ALA A 431 -5.99 19.15 4.38
N GLN A 432 -6.03 19.83 3.24
CA GLN A 432 -6.28 19.23 1.93
C GLN A 432 -5.34 18.05 1.68
N GLN A 433 -4.03 18.18 1.96
CA GLN A 433 -3.10 17.05 1.81
C GLN A 433 -3.47 15.84 2.67
N ILE A 434 -3.96 16.05 3.90
CA ILE A 434 -4.13 14.98 4.90
C ILE A 434 -5.38 14.16 4.63
N THR A 435 -6.49 14.80 4.26
CA THR A 435 -7.81 14.14 4.24
C THR A 435 -8.26 13.88 2.83
N SER A 436 -8.12 14.85 1.93
CA SER A 436 -8.55 14.69 0.55
C SER A 436 -7.73 13.63 -0.20
N THR A 437 -6.42 13.61 0.04
CA THR A 437 -5.55 12.60 -0.58
C THR A 437 -5.79 11.22 0.02
N PHE A 438 -6.11 11.13 1.32
CA PHE A 438 -6.24 9.85 1.99
C PHE A 438 -7.43 9.05 1.47
N ASP A 439 -8.56 9.69 1.16
CA ASP A 439 -9.69 8.97 0.56
C ASP A 439 -9.37 8.40 -0.82
N VAL A 440 -8.58 9.13 -1.61
CA VAL A 440 -8.08 8.60 -2.89
C VAL A 440 -7.08 7.47 -2.66
N VAL A 441 -6.25 7.53 -1.61
CA VAL A 441 -5.39 6.41 -1.18
C VAL A 441 -6.24 5.19 -0.83
N LEU A 442 -7.34 5.35 -0.10
CA LEU A 442 -8.24 4.24 0.25
C LEU A 442 -8.97 3.68 -0.98
N CYS A 443 -9.34 4.51 -1.96
CA CYS A 443 -9.87 4.05 -3.25
C CYS A 443 -8.84 3.22 -4.02
N CYS A 444 -7.60 3.69 -4.09
CA CYS A 444 -6.51 2.93 -4.70
C CYS A 444 -6.22 1.62 -3.93
N LEU A 445 -6.35 1.64 -2.60
CA LEU A 445 -6.15 0.48 -1.74
C LEU A 445 -7.25 -0.57 -1.92
N THR A 446 -8.51 -0.15 -2.02
CA THR A 446 -9.64 -1.06 -2.33
C THR A 446 -9.49 -1.66 -3.72
N LEU A 447 -9.03 -0.87 -4.70
CA LEU A 447 -8.67 -1.38 -6.03
C LEU A 447 -7.52 -2.40 -5.97
N CYS A 448 -6.47 -2.16 -5.18
CA CYS A 448 -5.40 -3.12 -4.97
C CYS A 448 -5.91 -4.43 -4.34
N ILE A 449 -6.79 -4.34 -3.34
CA ILE A 449 -7.41 -5.52 -2.70
C ILE A 449 -8.23 -6.29 -3.75
N LEU A 450 -9.08 -5.60 -4.52
CA LEU A 450 -9.88 -6.20 -5.58
C LEU A 450 -9.01 -6.90 -6.63
N ALA A 451 -7.95 -6.25 -7.10
CA ALA A 451 -7.02 -6.82 -8.08
C ALA A 451 -6.37 -8.12 -7.58
N VAL A 452 -5.95 -8.15 -6.31
CA VAL A 452 -5.38 -9.36 -5.68
C VAL A 452 -6.42 -10.48 -5.55
N VAL A 453 -7.66 -10.15 -5.18
CA VAL A 453 -8.75 -11.14 -5.10
C VAL A 453 -9.06 -11.74 -6.47
N ILE A 454 -9.15 -10.91 -7.51
CA ILE A 454 -9.40 -11.37 -8.89
C ILE A 454 -8.24 -12.23 -9.40
N ALA A 455 -7.00 -11.78 -9.23
CA ALA A 455 -5.81 -12.50 -9.69
C ALA A 455 -5.71 -13.88 -9.03
N THR A 456 -5.94 -13.96 -7.71
CA THR A 456 -5.92 -15.25 -6.97
C THR A 456 -7.14 -16.13 -7.29
N GLY A 457 -8.28 -15.54 -7.66
CA GLY A 457 -9.47 -16.23 -8.14
C GLY A 457 -9.28 -16.92 -9.50
N ARG A 458 -8.77 -16.19 -10.50
CA ARG A 458 -8.54 -16.69 -11.87
C ARG A 458 -7.57 -17.87 -11.91
N VAL A 459 -6.48 -17.79 -11.15
CA VAL A 459 -5.47 -18.86 -11.07
C VAL A 459 -6.06 -20.17 -10.54
N ALA A 460 -7.03 -20.12 -9.62
CA ALA A 460 -7.68 -21.34 -9.15
C ALA A 460 -8.69 -21.90 -10.15
N GLN A 461 -9.43 -21.05 -10.87
CA GLN A 461 -10.37 -21.48 -11.92
C GLN A 461 -9.65 -22.18 -13.07
N GLN A 462 -8.45 -21.72 -13.45
CA GLN A 462 -7.62 -22.38 -14.46
C GLN A 462 -7.17 -23.79 -14.06
N ARG A 463 -7.16 -24.12 -12.76
CA ARG A 463 -6.84 -25.47 -12.26
C ARG A 463 -8.05 -26.38 -12.12
N THR A 464 -9.24 -25.83 -11.90
CA THR A 464 -10.50 -26.60 -11.85
C THR A 464 -11.19 -26.71 -13.20
N ALA A 465 -10.74 -25.99 -14.22
CA ALA A 465 -11.03 -26.33 -15.60
C ALA A 465 -10.57 -27.78 -15.79
N PRO A 466 -11.49 -28.73 -16.05
CA PRO A 466 -11.09 -30.09 -16.36
C PRO A 466 -10.10 -29.98 -17.51
N THR A 467 -8.89 -30.54 -17.35
CA THR A 467 -8.17 -31.03 -18.51
C THR A 467 -9.20 -31.90 -19.21
N GLU A 468 -9.73 -31.43 -20.34
CA GLU A 468 -10.61 -32.21 -21.19
C GLU A 468 -9.88 -33.55 -21.31
N PRO A 469 -10.43 -34.66 -20.78
CA PRO A 469 -9.78 -35.94 -20.97
C PRO A 469 -9.65 -36.03 -22.47
N GLU A 470 -8.41 -36.10 -22.95
CA GLU A 470 -8.10 -36.27 -24.35
C GLU A 470 -9.09 -37.30 -24.84
N THR A 471 -10.11 -36.82 -25.54
CA THR A 471 -11.23 -37.64 -25.94
C THR A 471 -10.52 -38.63 -26.81
N ALA A 472 -10.47 -39.88 -26.36
CA ALA A 472 -10.01 -41.00 -27.14
C ALA A 472 -10.82 -40.90 -28.42
N ARG A 473 -10.21 -40.25 -29.43
CA ARG A 473 -10.78 -40.04 -30.73
C ARG A 473 -10.98 -41.48 -31.19
N PRO A 474 -12.21 -41.97 -31.38
CA PRO A 474 -12.38 -43.27 -31.97
C PRO A 474 -11.70 -43.16 -33.31
N ALA A 475 -10.61 -43.91 -33.49
CA ALA A 475 -9.93 -43.97 -34.77
C ALA A 475 -10.91 -44.52 -35.78
N THR A 476 -11.57 -43.64 -36.52
CA THR A 476 -12.37 -43.97 -37.68
C THR A 476 -11.42 -44.38 -38.79
N GLY A 477 -10.98 -45.64 -38.77
CA GLY A 477 -10.03 -46.13 -39.77
C GLY A 477 -9.49 -47.54 -39.54
N ARG A 478 -10.35 -48.53 -39.83
CA ARG A 478 -10.08 -49.96 -40.11
C ARG A 478 -9.55 -50.86 -38.96
N PRO A 479 -10.16 -52.03 -38.72
CA PRO A 479 -9.67 -52.99 -37.73
C PRO A 479 -8.35 -53.62 -38.21
N ARG A 480 -7.25 -53.34 -37.49
CA ARG A 480 -6.02 -54.11 -37.63
C ARG A 480 -6.17 -55.39 -36.82
N ILE A 481 -6.45 -56.48 -37.52
CA ILE A 481 -6.28 -57.84 -37.04
C ILE A 481 -4.79 -58.00 -36.72
N PHE A 482 -4.46 -58.11 -35.43
CA PHE A 482 -3.11 -58.41 -34.99
C PHE A 482 -2.86 -59.91 -35.22
N ARG A 483 -2.40 -60.25 -36.43
CA ARG A 483 -1.84 -61.58 -36.73
C ARG A 483 -0.42 -61.59 -36.16
N GLY A 484 -0.26 -62.21 -35.00
CA GLY A 484 1.05 -62.57 -34.48
C GLY A 484 1.59 -63.73 -35.30
N ASP A 485 2.45 -63.45 -36.27
CA ASP A 485 3.30 -64.46 -36.90
C ASP A 485 4.43 -64.76 -35.93
N ASN A 486 4.19 -65.72 -35.04
CA ASN A 486 5.14 -66.70 -34.50
C ASN A 486 4.47 -67.52 -33.39
N ALA A 487 3.76 -68.57 -33.79
CA ALA A 487 3.40 -69.66 -32.92
C ALA A 487 3.72 -70.99 -33.63
N PRO A 488 4.47 -71.91 -32.99
CA PRO A 488 4.17 -73.32 -33.07
C PRO A 488 3.13 -73.64 -31.98
N THR A 489 1.90 -73.83 -32.45
CA THR A 489 0.84 -74.69 -31.91
C THR A 489 1.02 -75.29 -30.51
N GLN A 490 0.20 -74.82 -29.56
CA GLN A 490 -0.24 -75.64 -28.42
C GLN A 490 -1.76 -75.54 -28.29
N ARG A 491 -2.43 -76.70 -28.39
CA ARG A 491 -3.89 -76.86 -28.31
C ARG A 491 -4.40 -76.45 -26.92
N LEU A 492 -5.38 -75.56 -26.88
CA LEU A 492 -6.20 -75.30 -25.68
C LEU A 492 -7.36 -76.30 -25.62
N SER A 493 -7.36 -77.13 -24.56
CA SER A 493 -8.49 -77.98 -24.18
C SER A 493 -9.08 -77.48 -22.86
N ARG A 494 -10.11 -76.63 -22.91
CA ARG A 494 -11.32 -76.64 -22.05
C ARG A 494 -12.11 -75.32 -22.13
N PRO A 495 -13.45 -75.36 -22.07
CA PRO A 495 -14.31 -74.17 -22.16
C PRO A 495 -14.41 -73.39 -20.83
N PRO A 496 -14.71 -72.08 -20.87
CA PRO A 496 -14.75 -71.20 -19.70
C PRO A 496 -16.05 -71.32 -18.89
N LYS A 497 -15.91 -71.29 -17.56
CA LYS A 497 -17.01 -71.32 -16.58
C LYS A 497 -17.39 -69.88 -16.21
N ILE A 498 -18.64 -69.47 -16.47
CA ILE A 498 -19.18 -68.15 -16.11
C ILE A 498 -19.62 -68.19 -14.64
N TYR A 499 -19.13 -67.26 -13.82
CA TYR A 499 -19.61 -67.05 -12.45
C TYR A 499 -20.30 -65.69 -12.37
N ARG A 500 -21.59 -65.69 -12.05
CA ARG A 500 -22.35 -64.51 -11.62
C ARG A 500 -22.80 -64.75 -10.18
N PRO A 501 -22.59 -63.78 -9.28
CA PRO A 501 -23.46 -63.65 -8.13
C PRO A 501 -24.06 -62.23 -8.05
N GLY A 502 -25.38 -62.20 -7.91
CA GLY A 502 -26.12 -61.10 -7.32
C GLY A 502 -27.23 -61.68 -6.43
N GLN A 503 -27.56 -60.95 -5.36
CA GLN A 503 -28.64 -61.17 -4.38
C GLN A 503 -28.37 -62.18 -3.23
N ARG A 504 -28.11 -61.65 -2.02
CA ARG A 504 -29.14 -61.39 -0.99
C ARG A 504 -28.66 -60.29 -0.05
#